data_AF-J9YNJ4-F1
#
_entry.id   AF-J9YNJ4-F1
#
_cell.length_a   1.000
_cell.length_b   1.000
_cell.length_c   1.000
_cell.angle_alpha   90.00
_cell.angle_beta   90.00
_cell.angle_gamma   90.00
#
_symmetry.space_group_name_H-M   'P 1'
#
loop_
_entity.id
_entity.type
_entity.pdbx_description
1 polymer ?
#
loop_
_entity_poly.entity_id
_entity_poly.type
_entity_poly.pdbx_seq_one_letter_code
_entity_poly.pdbx_strand_id
1 'polypeptide(L)'
;MNIAVSRTAESPSARAQVQWGRRWESELQLTDHAELAEFFRKSYGPTGAFNAQPFEGNRSWAGARPEVRVIGYDARGIAAHLGLLRRFINVGGV
;
A
#
# COMPACT_ATOMS: atom_id res chain seq x y z
N MET A 1 -34.26 31.96 -0.65
CA MET A 1 -33.45 32.29 0.53
C MET A 1 -32.33 31.26 0.58
N ASN A 2 -31.13 31.63 0.13
CA ASN A 2 -30.04 30.68 -0.08
C ASN A 2 -29.13 30.72 1.14
N ILE A 3 -29.13 29.65 1.93
CA ILE A 3 -28.24 29.51 3.08
C ILE A 3 -26.85 29.17 2.52
N ALA A 4 -25.98 30.18 2.47
CA ALA A 4 -24.56 29.97 2.25
C ALA A 4 -24.00 29.27 3.50
N VAL A 5 -23.78 27.96 3.42
CA VAL A 5 -23.03 27.23 4.43
C VAL A 5 -21.55 27.54 4.20
N SER A 6 -21.00 28.45 4.99
CA SER A 6 -19.56 28.66 5.07
C SER A 6 -18.91 27.34 5.53
N ARG A 7 -17.93 26.83 4.75
CA ARG A 7 -17.07 25.74 5.21
C ARG A 7 -16.33 26.21 6.46
N THR A 8 -16.68 25.64 7.61
CA THR A 8 -15.82 25.69 8.79
C THR A 8 -14.48 25.09 8.39
N ALA A 9 -13.39 25.83 8.57
CA ALA A 9 -12.05 25.27 8.38
C ALA A 9 -11.88 24.13 9.41
N GLU A 10 -11.98 22.89 8.95
CA GLU A 10 -11.58 21.74 9.76
C GLU A 10 -10.13 21.97 10.19
N SER A 11 -9.87 21.90 11.50
CA SER A 11 -8.50 21.85 12.02
C SER A 11 -7.72 20.82 11.21
N PRO A 12 -6.48 21.13 10.75
CA PRO A 12 -5.72 20.17 9.97
C PRO A 12 -5.65 18.86 10.75
N SER A 13 -6.17 17.80 10.14
CA SER A 13 -6.13 16.46 10.71
C SER A 13 -4.69 16.15 11.11
N ALA A 14 -4.48 15.67 12.34
CA ALA A 14 -3.18 15.18 12.77
C ALA A 14 -2.69 13.97 11.93
N ARG A 15 -3.54 13.43 11.06
CA ARG A 15 -3.18 12.38 10.11
C ARG A 15 -2.39 12.99 8.96
N ALA A 16 -1.30 12.32 8.59
CA ALA A 16 -0.54 12.64 7.39
C ALA A 16 -1.47 12.74 6.17
N GLN A 17 -1.27 13.76 5.35
CA GLN A 17 -1.98 13.87 4.08
C GLN A 17 -1.44 12.80 3.13
N VAL A 18 -2.21 11.74 2.95
CA VAL A 18 -1.86 10.62 2.07
C VAL A 18 -2.44 10.85 0.67
N GLN A 19 -1.58 10.86 -0.33
CA GLN A 19 -1.95 10.88 -1.75
C GLN A 19 -2.02 9.45 -2.28
N TRP A 20 -3.17 9.08 -2.84
CA TRP A 20 -3.43 7.72 -3.29
C TRP A 20 -3.29 7.56 -4.79
N GLY A 21 -2.63 6.49 -5.21
CA GLY A 21 -2.49 6.10 -6.61
C GLY A 21 -2.81 4.62 -6.83
N ARG A 22 -3.51 4.30 -7.92
CA ARG A 22 -3.64 2.94 -8.43
C ARG A 22 -2.54 2.66 -9.46
N ARG A 23 -1.93 1.48 -9.40
CA ARG A 23 -0.93 0.98 -10.35
C ARG A 23 -1.22 -0.46 -10.72
N TRP A 24 -1.09 -0.80 -12.00
CA TRP A 24 -0.97 -2.21 -12.39
C TRP A 24 0.42 -2.71 -12.04
N GLU A 25 0.54 -3.98 -11.65
CA GLU A 25 1.85 -4.56 -11.32
C GLU A 25 2.85 -4.45 -12.47
N SER A 26 2.37 -4.56 -13.72
CA SER A 26 3.18 -4.44 -14.93
C SER A 26 3.71 -3.04 -15.21
N GLU A 27 3.18 -2.01 -14.53
CA GLU A 27 3.61 -0.62 -14.71
C GLU A 27 4.77 -0.25 -13.75
N LEU A 28 4.99 -1.05 -12.71
CA LEU A 28 6.00 -0.79 -11.70
C LEU A 28 7.40 -1.03 -12.25
N GLN A 29 8.29 -0.09 -11.93
CA GLN A 29 9.71 -0.18 -12.23
C GLN A 29 10.46 -0.81 -11.06
N LEU A 30 11.73 -1.14 -11.29
CA LEU A 30 12.60 -1.70 -10.24
C LEU A 30 12.68 -0.81 -9.00
N THR A 31 12.67 0.52 -9.19
CA THR A 31 12.68 1.49 -8.09
C THR A 31 11.41 1.45 -7.25
N ASP A 32 10.24 1.26 -7.88
CA ASP A 32 8.98 1.12 -7.16
C ASP A 32 8.97 -0.15 -6.31
N HIS A 33 9.49 -1.25 -6.87
CA HIS A 33 9.62 -2.50 -6.12
C HIS A 33 10.61 -2.40 -4.96
N ALA A 34 11.71 -1.65 -5.12
CA ALA A 34 12.67 -1.41 -4.05
C ALA A 34 12.05 -0.60 -2.90
N GLU A 35 11.31 0.47 -3.20
CA GLU A 35 10.62 1.29 -2.18
C GLU A 35 9.53 0.48 -1.47
N LEU A 36 8.72 -0.30 -2.21
CA LEU A 36 7.73 -1.20 -1.62
C LEU A 36 8.38 -2.26 -0.72
N ALA A 37 9.49 -2.85 -1.15
CA ALA A 37 10.23 -3.83 -0.36
C ALA A 37 10.75 -3.22 0.95
N GLU A 38 11.33 -2.03 0.89
CA GLU A 38 11.76 -1.30 2.09
C GLU A 38 10.58 -0.98 3.01
N PHE A 39 9.47 -0.49 2.46
CA PHE A 39 8.24 -0.24 3.20
C PHE A 39 7.73 -1.49 3.93
N PHE A 40 7.69 -2.64 3.25
CA PHE A 40 7.26 -3.90 3.87
C PHE A 40 8.23 -4.39 4.94
N ARG A 41 9.55 -4.27 4.73
CA ARG A 41 10.54 -4.60 5.76
C ARG A 41 10.36 -3.77 7.02
N LYS A 42 10.15 -2.46 6.88
CA LYS A 42 9.91 -1.55 8.01
C LYS A 42 8.58 -1.82 8.69
N SER A 43 7.56 -2.22 7.94
CA SER A 43 6.22 -2.51 8.46
C SER A 43 6.13 -3.84 9.19
N TYR A 44 6.72 -4.90 8.63
CA TYR A 44 6.61 -6.26 9.15
C TYR A 44 7.79 -6.66 10.05
N GLY A 45 8.97 -6.08 9.87
CA GLY A 45 10.16 -6.40 10.66
C GLY A 45 9.97 -6.28 12.19
N PRO A 46 9.28 -5.25 12.71
CA PRO A 46 8.99 -5.13 14.14
C PRO A 46 8.16 -6.27 14.73
N THR A 47 7.42 -7.01 13.88
CA THR A 47 6.62 -8.18 14.30
C THR A 47 7.44 -9.49 14.27
N GLY A 48 8.68 -9.44 13.80
CA GLY A 48 9.60 -10.57 13.71
C GLY A 48 10.51 -10.48 12.48
N ALA A 49 11.80 -10.77 12.65
CA ALA A 49 12.77 -10.72 11.55
C ALA A 49 12.38 -11.62 10.36
N PHE A 50 11.81 -12.79 10.64
CA PHE A 50 11.28 -13.70 9.63
C PHE A 50 10.21 -13.06 8.73
N ASN A 51 9.39 -12.14 9.26
CA ASN A 51 8.34 -11.47 8.48
C ASN A 51 8.90 -10.42 7.50
N ALA A 52 10.13 -9.95 7.72
CA ALA A 52 10.82 -9.03 6.81
C ALA A 52 11.65 -9.75 5.74
N GLN A 53 12.10 -10.98 5.99
CA GLN A 53 12.95 -11.76 5.07
C GLN A 53 12.40 -11.89 3.65
N PRO A 54 11.08 -12.12 3.43
CA PRO A 54 10.54 -12.22 2.07
C PRO A 54 10.79 -10.98 1.21
N PHE A 55 11.02 -9.82 1.83
CA PHE A 55 11.17 -8.53 1.16
C PHE A 55 12.64 -8.09 1.00
N GLU A 56 13.61 -8.95 1.30
CA GLU A 56 15.02 -8.70 0.99
C GLU A 56 15.27 -8.78 -0.53
N GLY A 57 16.29 -8.07 -1.02
CA GLY A 57 16.65 -8.08 -2.45
C GLY A 57 15.60 -7.45 -3.36
N ASN A 58 14.92 -6.38 -2.91
CA ASN A 58 13.88 -5.65 -3.66
C ASN A 58 12.63 -6.48 -4.03
N ARG A 59 12.39 -7.60 -3.33
CA ARG A 59 11.16 -8.37 -3.48
C ARG A 59 10.01 -7.63 -2.81
N SER A 60 8.97 -7.28 -3.56
CA SER A 60 7.83 -6.49 -3.05
C SER A 60 6.54 -7.32 -2.89
N TRP A 61 6.69 -8.63 -2.72
CA TRP A 61 5.60 -9.55 -2.40
C TRP A 61 6.15 -10.83 -1.76
N ALA A 62 5.34 -11.49 -0.94
CA ALA A 62 5.65 -12.76 -0.29
C ALA A 62 4.58 -13.79 -0.69
N GLY A 63 4.94 -14.75 -1.52
CA GLY A 63 4.07 -15.85 -1.98
C GLY A 63 3.09 -15.49 -3.10
N ALA A 64 2.47 -14.31 -3.07
CA ALA A 64 1.49 -13.92 -4.09
C ALA A 64 1.75 -12.52 -4.65
N ARG A 65 2.03 -12.45 -5.97
CA ARG A 65 2.21 -11.18 -6.69
C ARG A 65 0.84 -10.55 -6.95
N PRO A 66 0.58 -9.29 -6.54
CA PRO A 66 -0.62 -8.55 -6.90
C PRO A 66 -0.76 -8.36 -8.42
N GLU A 67 -1.99 -8.15 -8.88
CA GLU A 67 -2.29 -7.65 -10.23
C GLU A 67 -2.38 -6.12 -10.23
N VAL A 68 -2.98 -5.56 -9.17
CA VAL A 68 -3.16 -4.13 -8.96
C VAL A 68 -2.69 -3.78 -7.56
N ARG A 69 -2.03 -2.64 -7.44
CA ARG A 69 -1.68 -2.02 -6.16
C ARG A 69 -2.38 -0.68 -6.01
N VAL A 70 -2.80 -0.39 -4.78
CA VAL A 70 -3.19 0.95 -4.34
C VAL A 70 -2.15 1.40 -3.33
N ILE A 71 -1.44 2.47 -3.66
CA ILE A 71 -0.30 2.95 -2.88
C ILE A 71 -0.63 4.35 -2.38
N GLY A 72 -0.46 4.55 -1.07
CA GLY A 72 -0.61 5.83 -0.41
C GLY A 72 0.77 6.41 -0.12
N TYR A 73 1.02 7.63 -0.56
CA TYR A 73 2.26 8.36 -0.33
C TYR A 73 2.04 9.53 0.63
N ASP A 74 2.94 9.70 1.60
CA ASP A 74 3.06 10.92 2.40
C ASP A 74 4.42 11.59 2.15
N ALA A 75 4.76 12.63 2.92
CA ALA A 75 6.03 13.36 2.78
C ALA A 75 7.30 12.50 2.99
N ARG A 76 7.18 11.27 3.48
CA ARG A 76 8.27 10.33 3.76
C ARG A 76 8.33 9.14 2.79
N GLY A 77 7.50 9.14 1.75
CA GLY A 77 7.39 8.04 0.77
C GLY A 77 6.13 7.22 0.96
N ILE A 78 6.19 5.91 0.69
CA ILE A 78 5.05 5.01 0.88
C ILE A 78 4.62 4.96 2.36
N ALA A 79 3.37 5.35 2.60
CA ALA A 79 2.73 5.34 3.91
C ALA A 79 1.69 4.21 4.04
N ALA A 80 1.16 3.72 2.92
CA ALA A 80 0.17 2.65 2.90
C ALA A 80 0.20 1.86 1.59
N HIS A 81 -0.20 0.59 1.65
CA HIS A 81 -0.24 -0.29 0.49
C HIS A 81 -1.39 -1.31 0.59
N LEU A 82 -2.10 -1.50 -0.52
CA LEU A 82 -3.05 -2.60 -0.73
C LEU A 82 -2.67 -3.35 -2.01
N GLY A 83 -2.60 -4.68 -1.95
CA GLY A 83 -2.39 -5.55 -3.11
C GLY A 83 -3.66 -6.32 -3.43
N LEU A 84 -4.11 -6.26 -4.68
CA LEU A 84 -5.29 -6.98 -5.16
C LEU A 84 -4.85 -8.03 -6.17
N LEU A 85 -5.36 -9.25 -6.04
CA LEU A 85 -5.15 -10.33 -6.98
C LEU A 85 -6.44 -11.15 -7.11
N ARG A 86 -6.72 -11.64 -8.31
CA ARG A 86 -7.86 -12.54 -8.53
C ARG A 86 -7.44 -13.97 -8.23
N ARG A 87 -8.27 -14.67 -7.46
CA ARG A 87 -8.10 -16.09 -7.15
C ARG A 87 -9.44 -16.78 -7.37
N PHE A 88 -9.42 -17.88 -8.11
CA PHE A 88 -10.53 -18.81 -8.18
C PHE A 88 -10.29 -19.86 -7.11
N ILE A 89 -11.15 -19.91 -6.11
CA ILE A 89 -11.02 -20.79 -4.96
C ILE A 89 -12.24 -21.70 -4.96
N ASN A 90 -12.01 -23.02 -4.97
CA ASN A 90 -13.05 -23.99 -4.69
C ASN A 90 -13.14 -24.18 -3.17
N VAL A 91 -14.35 -24.12 -2.62
CA VAL A 91 -14.61 -24.29 -1.19
C VAL A 91 -15.58 -25.46 -1.03
N GLY A 92 -15.22 -26.46 -0.22
CA GLY A 92 -16.11 -27.56 0.13
C GLY A 92 -16.18 -28.72 -0.87
N GLY A 93 -15.29 -28.75 -1.88
CA GLY A 93 -15.02 -29.85 -2.82
C GLY A 93 -16.05 -30.98 -2.84
N VAL A 94 -16.94 -30.93 -3.82
CA VAL A 94 -17.62 -32.14 -4.34
C VAL A 94 -17.11 -32.38 -5.74
#